data_AF-A0A924XD61-F1
#
_entry.id   AF-A0A924XD61-F1
#
_cell.length_a   1.000
_cell.length_b   1.000
_cell.length_c   1.000
_cell.angle_alpha   90.00
_cell.angle_beta   90.00
_cell.angle_gamma   90.00
#
_symmetry.space_group_name_H-M   'P 1'
#
loop_
_entity.id
_entity.type
_entity.pdbx_description
1 polymer ?
#
loop_
_entity_poly.entity_id
_entity_poly.type
_entity_poly.pdbx_seq_one_letter_code
_entity_poly.pdbx_strand_id
1 'polypeptide(L)'
;MPSNPLLAAVKRPFFVPFIMAGDPTVEATLAIVDALVEEGADVLELGVPYTDPMADGPVIQAAAERGIKNCPSLRSALEVVASIHTRHPKLPIVVFTYVNPVFA
;
A
#
# COMPACT_ATOMS: atom_id res chain seq x y z
N MET A 1 13.89 -17.41 11.94
CA MET A 1 12.66 -17.25 11.14
C MET A 1 12.90 -17.93 9.80
N PRO A 2 12.01 -18.79 9.30
CA PRO A 2 12.18 -19.34 7.96
C PRO A 2 12.16 -18.19 6.93
N SER A 3 13.05 -18.25 5.95
CA SER A 3 13.11 -17.26 4.86
C SER A 3 11.81 -17.31 4.06
N ASN A 4 11.08 -16.19 3.95
CA ASN A 4 9.91 -16.09 3.09
C ASN A 4 10.35 -16.43 1.65
N PRO A 5 9.79 -17.47 1.00
CA PRO A 5 10.21 -17.90 -0.32
C PRO A 5 10.03 -16.81 -1.39
N LEU A 6 9.16 -15.82 -1.17
CA LEU A 6 8.97 -14.68 -2.06
C LEU A 6 10.20 -13.76 -2.16
N LEU A 7 11.06 -13.78 -1.13
CA LEU A 7 12.13 -12.80 -0.97
C LEU A 7 13.53 -13.44 -0.91
N ALA A 8 13.62 -14.78 -0.94
CA ALA A 8 14.84 -15.55 -0.74
C ALA A 8 15.93 -15.32 -1.82
N ALA A 9 15.58 -14.72 -2.97
CA ALA A 9 16.51 -14.46 -4.07
C ALA A 9 17.24 -13.11 -3.96
N VAL A 10 16.77 -12.19 -3.11
CA VAL A 10 17.32 -10.83 -3.03
C VAL A 10 18.57 -10.83 -2.15
N LYS A 11 19.72 -10.46 -2.73
CA LYS A 11 21.04 -10.44 -2.06
C LYS A 11 21.45 -9.05 -1.56
N ARG A 12 20.54 -8.09 -1.60
CA ARG A 12 20.70 -6.70 -1.11
C ARG A 12 19.63 -6.41 -0.04
N PRO A 13 19.75 -5.31 0.74
CA PRO A 13 18.64 -4.85 1.57
C PRO A 13 17.37 -4.65 0.73
N PHE A 14 16.21 -4.98 1.31
CA PHE A 14 14.92 -4.79 0.66
C PHE A 14 14.54 -3.33 0.60
N PHE A 15 14.00 -2.91 -0.54
CA PHE A 15 13.33 -1.64 -0.70
C PHE A 15 11.81 -1.87 -0.58
N VAL A 16 11.23 -1.35 0.51
CA VAL A 16 9.81 -1.52 0.85
C VAL A 16 9.17 -0.14 0.97
N PRO A 17 8.71 0.45 -0.14
CA PRO A 17 8.00 1.72 -0.09
C PRO A 17 6.60 1.57 0.51
N PHE A 18 6.22 2.56 1.31
CA PHE A 18 4.85 2.77 1.77
C PHE A 18 4.18 3.89 0.98
N ILE A 19 2.94 3.66 0.55
CA ILE A 19 2.06 4.70 0.00
C ILE A 19 0.64 4.52 0.55
N MET A 20 -0.14 5.60 0.55
CA MET A 20 -1.55 5.56 0.96
C MET A 20 -2.47 5.32 -0.24
N ALA A 21 -3.40 4.36 -0.14
CA ALA A 21 -4.36 4.11 -1.20
C ALA A 21 -5.28 5.32 -1.44
N GLY A 22 -5.43 5.73 -2.70
CA GLY A 22 -6.27 6.86 -3.07
C GLY A 22 -5.65 8.23 -2.82
N ASP A 23 -4.38 8.31 -2.40
CA ASP A 23 -3.66 9.58 -2.24
C ASP A 23 -2.70 9.84 -3.42
N PRO A 24 -2.79 11.00 -4.12
CA PRO A 24 -3.87 11.99 -4.05
C PRO A 24 -5.15 11.57 -4.78
N THR A 25 -5.09 10.57 -5.66
CA THR A 25 -6.23 9.89 -6.29
C THR A 25 -5.88 8.41 -6.51
N VAL A 26 -6.86 7.58 -6.87
CA VAL A 26 -6.62 6.16 -7.17
C VAL A 26 -5.70 6.01 -8.39
N GLU A 27 -5.91 6.80 -9.44
CA GLU A 27 -5.09 6.79 -10.65
C GLU A 27 -3.64 7.17 -10.35
N ALA A 28 -3.45 8.17 -9.48
CA ALA A 28 -2.13 8.56 -9.03
C ALA A 28 -1.46 7.46 -8.19
N THR A 29 -2.21 6.80 -7.28
CA THR A 29 -1.71 5.62 -6.56
C THR A 29 -1.21 4.56 -7.53
N LEU A 30 -1.97 4.23 -8.57
CA LEU A 30 -1.58 3.26 -9.58
C LEU A 30 -0.30 3.67 -10.33
N ALA A 31 -0.21 4.92 -10.78
CA ALA A 31 0.98 5.43 -11.47
C ALA A 31 2.23 5.45 -10.57
N ILE A 32 2.08 5.81 -9.30
CA ILE A 32 3.17 5.78 -8.32
C ILE A 32 3.66 4.34 -8.13
N VAL A 33 2.76 3.36 -8.04
CA VAL A 33 3.15 1.95 -7.91
C VAL A 33 3.92 1.48 -9.14
N ASP A 34 3.53 1.88 -10.36
CA ASP A 34 4.29 1.54 -11.57
C ASP A 34 5.73 2.05 -11.46
N ALA A 35 5.91 3.32 -11.11
CA ALA A 35 7.23 3.91 -10.93
C ALA A 35 8.04 3.22 -9.82
N LEU A 36 7.43 2.90 -8.68
CA LEU A 36 8.11 2.19 -7.59
C LEU A 36 8.58 0.80 -8.01
N VAL A 37 7.78 0.08 -8.80
CA VAL A 37 8.17 -1.23 -9.34
C VAL A 37 9.32 -1.10 -10.34
N GLU A 38 9.26 -0.11 -11.24
CA GLU A 38 10.34 0.19 -12.19
C GLU A 38 11.67 0.55 -11.48
N GLU A 39 11.60 1.26 -10.36
CA GLU A 39 12.74 1.63 -9.52
C GLU A 39 13.20 0.51 -8.55
N GLY A 40 12.57 -0.67 -8.62
CA GLY A 40 13.04 -1.88 -7.94
C GLY A 40 12.49 -2.09 -6.53
N ALA A 41 11.28 -1.65 -6.25
CA ALA A 41 10.55 -2.04 -5.04
C ALA A 41 10.41 -3.57 -4.95
N ASP A 42 10.86 -4.15 -3.83
CA ASP A 42 10.81 -5.59 -3.60
C ASP A 42 9.46 -6.02 -3.01
N VAL A 43 8.84 -5.14 -2.21
CA VAL A 43 7.53 -5.29 -1.58
C VAL A 43 6.86 -3.92 -1.56
N LEU A 44 5.54 -3.88 -1.76
CA LEU A 44 4.76 -2.66 -1.57
C LEU A 44 3.99 -2.73 -0.24
N GLU A 45 4.09 -1.71 0.59
CA GLU A 45 3.13 -1.47 1.67
C GLU A 45 2.06 -0.48 1.19
N LEU A 46 0.82 -0.94 1.14
CA LEU A 46 -0.32 -0.12 0.75
C LEU A 46 -1.18 0.21 1.98
N GLY A 47 -1.12 1.46 2.42
CA GLY A 47 -1.92 2.00 3.50
C GLY A 47 -3.41 2.06 3.15
N VAL A 48 -4.25 1.59 4.06
CA VAL A 48 -5.71 1.77 4.01
C VAL A 48 -6.05 3.08 4.74
N PRO A 49 -6.66 4.08 4.07
CA PRO A 49 -7.06 5.31 4.71
C PRO A 49 -8.03 5.07 5.87
N TYR A 50 -7.80 5.72 7.00
CA TYR A 50 -8.62 5.57 8.19
C TYR A 50 -8.87 6.91 8.87
N THR A 51 -10.04 7.06 9.50
CA THR A 51 -10.51 8.33 10.10
C THR A 51 -9.81 8.68 11.41
N ASP A 52 -9.23 7.70 12.11
CA ASP A 52 -8.60 7.90 13.41
C ASP A 52 -7.16 7.31 13.45
N PRO A 53 -6.22 7.86 12.67
CA PRO A 53 -4.87 7.32 12.52
C PRO A 53 -3.93 7.78 13.66
N MET A 54 -4.24 7.43 14.90
CA MET A 54 -3.51 7.91 16.09
C MET A 54 -2.02 7.52 16.14
N ALA A 55 -1.62 6.43 15.47
CA ALA A 55 -0.24 5.95 15.49
C ALA A 55 0.65 6.62 14.42
N ASP A 56 0.04 7.36 13.49
CA ASP A 56 0.72 7.89 12.32
C ASP A 56 1.23 9.32 12.54
N GLY A 57 2.35 9.65 11.88
CA GLY A 57 2.87 11.01 11.84
C GLY A 57 2.04 11.93 10.93
N PRO A 58 2.21 13.27 11.03
CA PRO A 58 1.35 14.26 10.36
C PRO A 58 1.28 14.11 8.83
N VAL A 59 2.36 13.64 8.19
CA VAL A 59 2.40 13.39 6.74
C VAL A 59 1.45 12.26 6.34
N ILE A 60 1.46 11.16 7.09
CA ILE A 60 0.62 9.98 6.83
C ILE A 60 -0.84 10.29 7.21
N GLN A 61 -1.08 11.04 8.29
CA GLN A 61 -2.42 11.52 8.64
C GLN A 61 -3.02 12.36 7.49
N ALA A 62 -2.26 13.32 6.95
CA ALA A 62 -2.72 14.13 5.82
C ALA A 62 -2.94 13.30 4.54
N ALA A 63 -2.13 12.25 4.31
CA ALA A 63 -2.35 11.30 3.23
C ALA A 63 -3.64 10.49 3.43
N ALA A 64 -3.93 10.04 4.66
CA ALA A 64 -5.18 9.35 4.99
C ALA A 64 -6.40 10.25 4.78
N GLU A 65 -6.33 11.53 5.17
CA GLU A 65 -7.42 12.51 4.94
C GLU A 65 -7.72 12.75 3.46
N ARG A 66 -6.70 12.73 2.59
CA ARG A 66 -6.89 12.81 1.14
C ARG A 66 -7.38 11.48 0.59
N GLY A 67 -6.75 10.38 0.99
CA GLY A 67 -7.05 9.03 0.56
C GLY A 67 -8.49 8.61 0.86
N ILE A 68 -9.01 8.94 2.04
CA ILE A 68 -10.36 8.53 2.46
C ILE A 68 -11.47 9.14 1.58
N LYS A 69 -11.21 10.26 0.91
CA LYS A 69 -12.16 10.87 -0.04
C LYS A 69 -12.30 10.06 -1.33
N ASN A 70 -11.25 9.34 -1.72
CA ASN A 70 -11.20 8.58 -2.96
C ASN A 70 -11.29 7.06 -2.74
N CYS A 71 -10.88 6.59 -1.56
CA CYS A 71 -10.77 5.20 -1.16
C CYS A 71 -11.23 5.05 0.32
N PRO A 72 -12.54 5.17 0.60
CA PRO A 72 -13.07 5.36 1.96
C PRO A 72 -13.10 4.10 2.84
N SER A 73 -12.72 2.93 2.32
CA SER A 73 -12.91 1.65 3.02
C SER A 73 -11.81 0.64 2.73
N LEU A 74 -11.71 -0.38 3.58
CA LEU A 74 -10.87 -1.54 3.33
C LEU A 74 -11.24 -2.22 2.00
N ARG A 75 -12.53 -2.31 1.66
CA ARG A 75 -12.99 -2.89 0.38
C ARG A 75 -12.44 -2.14 -0.82
N SER A 76 -12.57 -0.81 -0.84
CA SER A 76 -12.03 0.01 -1.93
C SER A 76 -10.50 -0.09 -2.00
N ALA A 77 -9.80 -0.22 -0.87
CA ALA A 77 -8.36 -0.44 -0.89
C ALA A 77 -8.00 -1.81 -1.50
N LEU A 78 -8.77 -2.86 -1.22
CA LEU A 78 -8.59 -4.18 -1.85
C LEU A 78 -8.89 -4.17 -3.36
N GLU A 79 -9.78 -3.31 -3.85
CA GLU A 79 -9.99 -3.09 -5.28
C GLU A 79 -8.78 -2.43 -5.94
N VAL A 80 -8.13 -1.48 -5.24
CA VAL A 80 -6.84 -0.92 -5.65
C VAL A 80 -5.75 -1.99 -5.68
N VAL A 81 -5.68 -2.86 -4.66
CA VAL A 81 -4.76 -4.01 -4.64
C VAL A 81 -4.99 -4.92 -5.86
N ALA A 82 -6.25 -5.24 -6.18
CA ALA A 82 -6.57 -6.06 -7.34
C ALA A 82 -6.08 -5.41 -8.64
N SER A 83 -6.29 -4.09 -8.78
CA SER A 83 -5.83 -3.30 -9.92
C SER A 83 -4.31 -3.26 -10.03
N ILE A 84 -3.59 -3.14 -8.91
CA ILE A 84 -2.14 -3.24 -8.87
C ILE A 84 -1.70 -4.65 -9.29
N HIS A 85 -2.31 -5.69 -8.76
CA HIS A 85 -1.94 -7.07 -9.03
C HIS A 85 -2.14 -7.45 -10.51
N THR A 86 -3.18 -6.93 -11.18
CA THR A 86 -3.35 -7.11 -12.63
C THR A 86 -2.17 -6.57 -13.43
N ARG A 87 -1.54 -5.48 -12.99
CA ARG A 87 -0.38 -4.86 -13.67
C ARG A 87 0.95 -5.50 -13.24
N HIS A 88 1.06 -5.84 -11.96
CA HIS A 88 2.28 -6.36 -11.31
C HIS A 88 2.01 -7.67 -10.56
N PRO A 89 1.75 -8.78 -11.28
CA PRO A 89 1.29 -10.04 -10.67
C PRO A 89 2.32 -10.71 -9.75
N LYS A 90 3.59 -10.28 -9.82
CA LYS A 90 4.68 -10.81 -9.01
C LYS A 90 5.03 -9.92 -7.81
N LEU A 91 4.50 -8.71 -7.73
CA LEU A 91 4.79 -7.78 -6.63
C LEU A 91 4.09 -8.27 -5.36
N PRO A 92 4.82 -8.60 -4.29
CA PRO A 92 4.21 -8.84 -2.98
C PRO A 92 3.63 -7.53 -2.44
N ILE A 93 2.39 -7.56 -1.96
CA ILE A 93 1.71 -6.39 -1.40
C ILE A 93 1.30 -6.69 0.04
N VAL A 94 1.70 -5.82 0.96
CA VAL A 94 1.24 -5.82 2.35
C VAL A 94 0.12 -4.78 2.46
N VAL A 95 -1.08 -5.25 2.82
CA VAL A 95 -2.18 -4.34 3.15
C VAL A 95 -1.95 -3.81 4.57
N PHE A 96 -1.57 -2.54 4.66
CA PHE A 96 -1.24 -1.89 5.91
C PHE A 96 -2.48 -1.15 6.45
N THR A 97 -3.08 -1.67 7.52
CA THR A 97 -4.34 -1.14 8.07
C THR A 97 -4.35 -1.15 9.59
N TYR A 98 -5.11 -0.24 10.18
CA TYR A 98 -5.56 -0.39 11.56
C TYR A 98 -6.45 -1.63 11.69
N VAL A 99 -6.57 -2.13 12.92
CA VAL A 99 -7.37 -3.33 13.19
C VAL A 99 -8.87 -3.05 13.06
N ASN A 100 -9.32 -1.82 13.34
CA ASN A 100 -10.74 -1.47 13.36
C ASN A 100 -11.44 -1.69 12.00
N PRO A 101 -10.91 -1.23 10.85
CA PRO A 101 -11.48 -1.54 9.53
C PRO A 101 -11.62 -3.03 9.19
N VAL A 102 -10.86 -3.92 9.84
CA VAL A 102 -10.93 -5.37 9.61
C VAL A 102 -12.16 -5.98 10.29
N PHE A 103 -12.63 -5.37 11.38
CA PHE A 103 -13.77 -5.82 12.18
C PHE A 103 -15.08 -5.08 11.87
N ALA A 104 -15.03 -4.06 11.01
CA ALA A 104 -16.16 -3.21 10.66
C ALA A 104 -17.04 -3.81 9.54
#